data_AF-A0AAX2LAN9-F1
#
_entry.id   AF-A0AAX2LAN9-F1
#
_cell.length_a   1.000
_cell.length_b   1.000
_cell.length_c   1.000
_cell.angle_alpha   90.00
_cell.angle_beta   90.00
_cell.angle_gamma   90.00
#
_symmetry.space_group_name_H-M   'P 1'
#
loop_
_entity.id
_entity.type
_entity.pdbx_description
1 polymer ?
#
loop_
_entity_poly.entity_id
_entity_poly.type
_entity_poly.pdbx_seq_one_letter_code
_entity_poly.pdbx_strand_id
1 'polypeptide(L)'
;MRFNQYSYINFPKENVLSELKKCGFDLQNTANHKDSLETFLRRFFFTYQDTNYPLSILAADKKTDLLTFFQSEDELTADIFYTVAFQLLGFSYLVDFEDSDVFRKETGFPIIYGDLIENLYQLLNTRTKKGNTLIDQLVSDGLIPEDNDYHYFNGKSLATFSNQDVIREVVYVESRVDTDQKGLSDLVKVSIIRPRFDGKIPAIMTASPYHQGTNDKASDKALYKMEGELKVKLPHKIELEKPQLNLVQPQGQAELIAEAEEKLTHINSSYTLNDYFLPRGFANLYVSGVGTKDSTGFMTNGDYQQIEAYKNVIDWLNGRCRAFTDHTRQRQVKADWSNGKVATTGLSYLGTMSNGLATTGVDGLEVIIAEAGISSWYNYYRENGLVTSPGGYPGEDFDSLAELTYSRNLLAGDYIRGNEAHQADLEK
;
A
#
# COMPACT_ATOMS: atom_id res chain seq x y z
N MET A 1 -20.92 -17.03 3.86
CA MET A 1 -19.68 -16.22 4.00
C MET A 1 -19.93 -15.16 5.05
N ARG A 2 -18.96 -14.84 5.92
CA ARG A 2 -19.11 -13.80 6.94
C ARG A 2 -18.19 -12.61 6.62
N PHE A 3 -18.76 -11.41 6.48
CA PHE A 3 -18.01 -10.19 6.15
C PHE A 3 -17.85 -9.34 7.40
N ASN A 4 -16.73 -9.51 8.10
CA ASN A 4 -16.43 -8.67 9.26
C ASN A 4 -15.96 -7.29 8.80
N GLN A 5 -16.47 -6.24 9.43
CA GLN A 5 -16.13 -4.85 9.12
C GLN A 5 -15.65 -4.12 10.38
N TYR A 6 -14.40 -3.65 10.33
CA TYR A 6 -13.76 -2.90 11.41
C TYR A 6 -13.43 -1.46 11.00
N SER A 7 -13.71 -1.09 9.75
CA SER A 7 -13.38 0.22 9.20
C SER A 7 -14.51 1.24 9.28
N TYR A 8 -15.73 0.84 9.67
CA TYR A 8 -16.85 1.79 9.79
C TYR A 8 -16.63 2.73 10.97
N ILE A 9 -16.72 4.04 10.71
CA ILE A 9 -16.65 5.07 11.73
C ILE A 9 -18.07 5.57 11.99
N ASN A 10 -18.53 5.55 13.24
CA ASN A 10 -19.82 6.12 13.58
C ASN A 10 -19.72 7.64 13.65
N PHE A 11 -20.58 8.35 12.93
CA PHE A 11 -20.59 9.81 12.87
C PHE A 11 -21.93 10.39 13.35
N PRO A 12 -21.93 11.64 13.86
CA PRO A 12 -23.16 12.36 14.13
C PRO A 12 -24.04 12.48 12.87
N LYS A 13 -25.36 12.50 13.06
CA LYS A 13 -26.35 12.53 11.96
C LYS A 13 -26.14 13.68 10.97
N GLU A 14 -25.69 14.84 11.45
CA GLU A 14 -25.39 16.00 10.60
C GLU A 14 -24.25 15.71 9.61
N ASN A 15 -23.19 15.03 10.06
CA ASN A 15 -22.08 14.59 9.21
C ASN A 15 -22.54 13.55 8.20
N VAL A 16 -23.34 12.57 8.63
CA VAL A 16 -23.92 11.54 7.75
C VAL A 16 -24.71 12.19 6.60
N LEU A 17 -25.62 13.11 6.92
CA LEU A 17 -26.41 13.84 5.92
C LEU A 17 -25.52 14.69 5.00
N SER A 18 -24.51 15.35 5.55
CA SER A 18 -23.59 16.16 4.76
C SER A 18 -22.79 15.30 3.77
N GLU A 19 -22.29 14.13 4.18
CA GLU A 19 -21.52 13.25 3.29
C GLU A 19 -22.41 12.61 2.22
N LEU A 20 -23.61 12.14 2.59
CA LEU A 20 -24.59 11.64 1.62
C LEU A 20 -24.91 12.70 0.55
N LYS A 21 -25.16 13.94 0.98
CA LYS A 21 -25.45 15.05 0.07
C LYS A 21 -24.28 15.36 -0.88
N LYS A 22 -23.03 15.30 -0.41
CA LYS A 22 -21.84 15.47 -1.26
C LYS A 22 -21.74 14.41 -2.35
N CYS A 23 -22.19 13.18 -2.07
CA CYS A 23 -22.29 12.10 -3.06
C CYS A 23 -23.55 12.19 -3.95
N GLY A 24 -24.39 13.23 -3.75
CA GLY A 24 -25.63 13.46 -4.48
C GLY A 24 -26.85 12.70 -3.95
N PHE A 25 -26.77 12.09 -2.76
CA PHE A 25 -27.91 11.48 -2.07
C PHE A 25 -28.60 12.54 -1.18
N ASP A 26 -29.56 13.28 -1.74
CA ASP A 26 -30.34 14.28 -1.00
C ASP A 26 -31.60 13.64 -0.38
N LEU A 27 -31.53 13.34 0.92
CA LEU A 27 -32.58 12.63 1.65
C LEU A 27 -33.26 13.48 2.74
N GLN A 28 -33.03 14.80 2.78
CA GLN A 28 -33.54 15.66 3.86
C GLN A 28 -35.01 16.06 3.68
N ASN A 29 -35.53 16.01 2.45
CA ASN A 29 -36.85 16.54 2.08
C ASN A 29 -37.86 15.46 1.63
N THR A 30 -37.60 14.21 1.97
CA THR A 30 -38.47 13.07 1.61
C THR A 30 -39.65 12.97 2.58
N ALA A 31 -40.84 12.58 2.09
CA ALA A 31 -42.04 12.61 2.93
C ALA A 31 -42.09 11.43 3.92
N ASN A 32 -41.49 10.28 3.58
CA ASN A 32 -41.41 9.10 4.43
C ASN A 32 -40.18 8.22 4.10
N HIS A 33 -40.02 7.11 4.82
CA HIS A 33 -38.90 6.17 4.62
C HIS A 33 -38.91 5.48 3.24
N LYS A 34 -40.09 5.13 2.71
CA LYS A 34 -40.22 4.53 1.37
C LYS A 34 -39.73 5.50 0.29
N ASP A 35 -40.16 6.76 0.35
CA ASP A 35 -39.71 7.83 -0.57
C ASP A 35 -38.20 8.09 -0.46
N SER A 36 -37.66 7.98 0.77
CA SER A 36 -36.22 8.12 1.03
C SER A 36 -35.41 7.00 0.37
N LEU A 37 -35.87 5.76 0.50
CA LEU A 37 -35.25 4.61 -0.15
C LEU A 37 -35.34 4.73 -1.68
N GLU A 38 -36.48 5.13 -2.23
CA GLU A 38 -36.64 5.34 -3.66
C GLU A 38 -35.69 6.42 -4.19
N THR A 39 -35.63 7.57 -3.51
CA THR A 39 -34.73 8.68 -3.85
C THR A 39 -33.27 8.23 -3.83
N PHE A 40 -32.88 7.48 -2.77
CA PHE A 40 -31.55 6.90 -2.67
C PHE A 40 -31.24 5.96 -3.85
N LEU A 41 -32.16 5.04 -4.18
CA LEU A 41 -31.95 4.06 -5.24
C LEU A 41 -31.90 4.70 -6.63
N ARG A 42 -32.71 5.72 -6.89
CA ARG A 42 -32.67 6.46 -8.15
C ARG A 42 -31.34 7.17 -8.33
N ARG A 43 -30.74 7.70 -7.25
CA ARG A 43 -29.37 8.21 -7.29
C ARG A 43 -28.33 7.09 -7.39
N PHE A 44 -28.53 5.96 -6.70
CA PHE A 44 -27.64 4.80 -6.76
C PHE A 44 -27.48 4.29 -8.19
N PHE A 45 -28.58 4.26 -8.95
CA PHE A 45 -28.59 3.90 -10.37
C PHE A 45 -28.30 5.08 -11.31
N PHE A 46 -27.37 5.96 -10.94
CA PHE A 46 -26.99 7.15 -11.73
C PHE A 46 -26.50 6.85 -13.16
N THR A 47 -26.10 5.60 -13.43
CA THR A 47 -25.68 5.15 -14.76
C THR A 47 -26.85 4.90 -15.72
N TYR A 48 -28.09 4.92 -15.22
CA TYR A 48 -29.31 4.75 -16.01
C TYR A 48 -30.01 6.09 -16.23
N GLN A 49 -30.36 6.40 -17.48
CA GLN A 49 -31.25 7.53 -17.79
C GLN A 49 -32.67 7.25 -17.29
N ASP A 50 -33.19 6.06 -17.56
CA ASP A 50 -34.45 5.57 -17.00
C ASP A 50 -34.17 4.70 -15.78
N THR A 51 -34.31 5.29 -14.59
CA THR A 51 -34.09 4.60 -13.32
C THR A 51 -35.23 3.64 -12.96
N ASN A 52 -36.35 3.61 -13.70
CA ASN A 52 -37.40 2.62 -13.46
C ASN A 52 -36.95 1.20 -13.83
N TYR A 53 -36.17 1.05 -14.90
CA TYR A 53 -35.67 -0.26 -15.31
C TYR A 53 -34.84 -0.97 -14.23
N PRO A 54 -33.79 -0.37 -13.64
CA PRO A 54 -33.02 -1.02 -12.58
C PRO A 54 -33.86 -1.29 -11.31
N LEU A 55 -34.91 -0.51 -11.04
CA LEU A 55 -35.86 -0.82 -9.97
C LEU A 55 -36.73 -2.04 -10.33
N SER A 56 -37.18 -2.16 -11.58
CA SER A 56 -38.04 -3.28 -12.02
C SER A 56 -37.36 -4.65 -12.05
N ILE A 57 -36.03 -4.69 -12.04
CA ILE A 57 -35.25 -5.95 -12.03
C ILE A 57 -34.84 -6.38 -10.62
N LEU A 58 -35.00 -5.51 -9.61
CA LEU A 58 -34.81 -5.86 -8.21
C LEU A 58 -36.12 -6.35 -7.61
N ALA A 59 -36.02 -7.25 -6.62
CA ALA A 59 -37.18 -7.73 -5.87
C ALA A 59 -37.36 -6.96 -4.55
N ALA A 60 -38.60 -6.63 -4.21
CA ALA A 60 -38.96 -6.27 -2.83
C ALA A 60 -39.29 -7.54 -2.01
N ASP A 61 -39.93 -8.52 -2.65
CA ASP A 61 -40.27 -9.84 -2.09
C ASP A 61 -40.40 -10.91 -3.20
N LYS A 62 -40.87 -12.13 -2.87
CA LYS A 62 -41.01 -13.25 -3.82
C LYS A 62 -42.01 -13.03 -4.98
N LYS A 63 -42.86 -12.02 -4.90
CA LYS A 63 -43.98 -11.75 -5.83
C LYS A 63 -43.92 -10.34 -6.43
N THR A 64 -43.21 -9.42 -5.79
CA THR A 64 -43.25 -7.99 -6.10
C THR A 64 -41.86 -7.49 -6.45
N ASP A 65 -41.69 -6.94 -7.66
CA ASP A 65 -40.49 -6.18 -8.02
C ASP A 65 -40.48 -4.81 -7.31
N LEU A 66 -39.30 -4.20 -7.22
CA LEU A 66 -39.09 -3.01 -6.42
C LEU A 66 -39.77 -1.76 -7.01
N LEU A 67 -39.93 -1.68 -8.34
CA LEU A 67 -40.68 -0.60 -8.98
C LEU A 67 -42.18 -0.69 -8.65
N THR A 68 -42.75 -1.89 -8.77
CA THR A 68 -44.15 -2.16 -8.39
C THR A 68 -44.38 -1.88 -6.91
N PHE A 69 -43.43 -2.26 -6.04
CA PHE A 69 -43.48 -1.90 -4.61
C PHE A 69 -43.53 -0.39 -4.40
N PHE A 70 -42.69 0.41 -5.07
CA PHE A 70 -42.74 1.87 -4.92
C PHE A 70 -44.06 2.49 -5.38
N GLN A 71 -44.74 1.87 -6.34
CA GLN A 71 -46.04 2.31 -6.84
C GLN A 71 -47.23 1.81 -6.00
N SER A 72 -47.01 0.91 -5.04
CA SER A 72 -48.06 0.39 -4.17
C SER A 72 -48.23 1.22 -2.89
N GLU A 73 -49.27 0.91 -2.13
CA GLU A 73 -49.51 1.46 -0.78
C GLU A 73 -48.76 0.69 0.32
N ASP A 74 -47.96 -0.33 -0.04
CA ASP A 74 -47.27 -1.17 0.95
C ASP A 74 -46.17 -0.39 1.67
N GLU A 75 -46.01 -0.64 2.97
CA GLU A 75 -45.01 0.03 3.80
C GLU A 75 -43.62 -0.61 3.67
N LEU A 76 -42.56 0.19 3.84
CA LEU A 76 -41.19 -0.32 3.92
C LEU A 76 -40.97 -1.08 5.24
N THR A 77 -40.80 -2.39 5.14
CA THR A 77 -40.47 -3.26 6.27
C THR A 77 -38.97 -3.57 6.35
N ALA A 78 -38.53 -4.11 7.49
CA ALA A 78 -37.15 -4.58 7.66
C ALA A 78 -36.77 -5.65 6.63
N ASP A 79 -37.69 -6.59 6.33
CA ASP A 79 -37.46 -7.67 5.38
C ASP A 79 -37.26 -7.15 3.95
N ILE A 80 -38.08 -6.18 3.53
CA ILE A 80 -37.92 -5.50 2.24
C ILE A 80 -36.58 -4.74 2.21
N PHE A 81 -36.24 -3.99 3.27
CA PHE A 81 -34.97 -3.28 3.35
C PHE A 81 -33.77 -4.22 3.17
N TYR A 82 -33.72 -5.34 3.92
CA TYR A 82 -32.60 -6.27 3.80
C TYR A 82 -32.57 -6.97 2.45
N THR A 83 -33.72 -7.36 1.90
CA THR A 83 -33.82 -7.96 0.56
C THR A 83 -33.24 -7.02 -0.50
N VAL A 84 -33.58 -5.74 -0.44
CA VAL A 84 -32.99 -4.72 -1.33
C VAL A 84 -31.50 -4.54 -1.06
N ALA A 85 -31.09 -4.36 0.20
CA ALA A 85 -29.70 -4.13 0.58
C ALA A 85 -28.76 -5.23 0.09
N PHE A 86 -29.14 -6.51 0.24
CA PHE A 86 -28.33 -7.63 -0.23
C PHE A 86 -28.20 -7.67 -1.75
N GLN A 87 -29.25 -7.33 -2.49
CA GLN A 87 -29.17 -7.20 -3.95
C GLN A 87 -28.22 -6.09 -4.39
N LEU A 88 -28.26 -4.92 -3.72
CA LEU A 88 -27.31 -3.83 -3.98
C LEU A 88 -25.86 -4.24 -3.68
N LEU A 89 -25.65 -5.09 -2.68
CA LEU A 89 -24.34 -5.66 -2.35
C LEU A 89 -23.92 -6.79 -3.28
N GLY A 90 -24.72 -7.12 -4.29
CA GLY A 90 -24.41 -8.10 -5.34
C GLY A 90 -24.78 -9.54 -5.00
N PHE A 91 -25.59 -9.77 -3.97
CA PHE A 91 -26.19 -11.09 -3.71
C PHE A 91 -27.47 -11.27 -4.53
N SER A 92 -27.65 -12.45 -5.09
CA SER A 92 -28.80 -12.78 -5.92
C SER A 92 -29.94 -13.31 -5.06
N TYR A 93 -31.07 -12.59 -5.01
CA TYR A 93 -32.29 -13.09 -4.37
C TYR A 93 -32.79 -14.35 -5.08
N LEU A 94 -33.29 -15.32 -4.31
CA LEU A 94 -33.70 -16.67 -4.75
C LEU A 94 -32.56 -17.58 -5.25
N VAL A 95 -31.30 -17.17 -5.10
CA VAL A 95 -30.13 -17.99 -5.43
C VAL A 95 -29.15 -18.03 -4.25
N ASP A 96 -28.70 -16.87 -3.80
CA ASP A 96 -27.85 -16.75 -2.61
C ASP A 96 -28.68 -16.74 -1.32
N PHE A 97 -29.90 -16.16 -1.35
CA PHE A 97 -30.79 -16.08 -0.19
C PHE A 97 -32.28 -15.96 -0.58
N GLU A 98 -33.16 -16.46 0.29
CA GLU A 98 -34.62 -16.29 0.17
C GLU A 98 -35.25 -15.65 1.41
N ASP A 99 -34.68 -15.92 2.59
CA ASP A 99 -35.08 -15.33 3.88
C ASP A 99 -34.00 -14.33 4.30
N SER A 100 -34.36 -13.05 4.31
CA SER A 100 -33.41 -11.97 4.53
C SER A 100 -32.86 -11.97 5.96
N ASP A 101 -33.66 -12.34 6.97
CA ASP A 101 -33.21 -12.34 8.37
C ASP A 101 -32.32 -13.53 8.68
N VAL A 102 -32.60 -14.71 8.10
CA VAL A 102 -31.70 -15.86 8.18
C VAL A 102 -30.36 -15.51 7.54
N PHE A 103 -30.37 -14.96 6.31
CA PHE A 103 -29.15 -14.60 5.62
C PHE A 103 -28.35 -13.51 6.35
N ARG A 104 -29.03 -12.50 6.90
CA ARG A 104 -28.44 -11.46 7.74
C ARG A 104 -27.67 -12.04 8.92
N LYS A 105 -28.26 -13.03 9.61
CA LYS A 105 -27.63 -13.70 10.76
C LYS A 105 -26.44 -14.57 10.35
N GLU A 106 -26.58 -15.36 9.28
CA GLU A 106 -25.52 -16.26 8.80
C GLU A 106 -24.30 -15.50 8.27
N THR A 107 -24.53 -14.36 7.60
CA THR A 107 -23.45 -13.53 7.05
C THR A 107 -22.85 -12.57 8.08
N GLY A 108 -23.48 -12.42 9.25
CA GLY A 108 -23.08 -11.44 10.26
C GLY A 108 -23.21 -10.01 9.75
N PHE A 109 -24.27 -9.72 8.99
CA PHE A 109 -24.51 -8.41 8.38
C PHE A 109 -24.59 -7.30 9.44
N PRO A 110 -23.86 -6.17 9.27
CA PRO A 110 -23.65 -5.22 10.36
C PRO A 110 -24.83 -4.28 10.62
N ILE A 111 -25.77 -4.14 9.68
CA ILE A 111 -26.85 -3.17 9.76
C ILE A 111 -28.05 -3.76 10.51
N ILE A 112 -28.55 -3.01 11.49
CA ILE A 112 -29.82 -3.26 12.16
C ILE A 112 -30.81 -2.20 11.65
N TYR A 113 -31.90 -2.66 11.04
CA TYR A 113 -32.96 -1.79 10.53
C TYR A 113 -33.56 -0.90 11.63
N GLY A 114 -33.63 0.41 11.37
CA GLY A 114 -34.07 1.43 12.32
C GLY A 114 -34.14 2.81 11.67
N ASP A 115 -33.16 3.68 11.97
CA ASP A 115 -33.02 4.97 11.28
C ASP A 115 -32.56 4.71 9.84
N LEU A 116 -33.46 4.90 8.87
CA LEU A 116 -33.20 4.58 7.47
C LEU A 116 -32.02 5.39 6.91
N ILE A 117 -31.86 6.66 7.29
CA ILE A 117 -30.75 7.48 6.78
C ILE A 117 -29.41 6.91 7.25
N GLU A 118 -29.34 6.53 8.52
CA GLU A 118 -28.16 5.88 9.07
C GLU A 118 -27.93 4.51 8.41
N ASN A 119 -28.99 3.72 8.20
CA ASN A 119 -28.89 2.42 7.55
C ASN A 119 -28.39 2.53 6.09
N LEU A 120 -28.84 3.53 5.31
CA LEU A 120 -28.37 3.77 3.95
C LEU A 120 -26.91 4.24 3.93
N TYR A 121 -26.51 5.07 4.88
CA TYR A 121 -25.11 5.47 5.05
C TYR A 121 -24.21 4.29 5.43
N GLN A 122 -24.66 3.43 6.36
CA GLN A 122 -23.96 2.19 6.69
C GLN A 122 -23.88 1.25 5.49
N LEU A 123 -24.94 1.18 4.67
CA LEU A 123 -24.98 0.34 3.47
C LEU A 123 -23.92 0.77 2.44
N LEU A 124 -23.77 2.07 2.19
CA LEU A 124 -22.67 2.59 1.35
C LEU A 124 -21.29 2.21 1.89
N ASN A 125 -21.13 2.15 3.22
CA ASN A 125 -19.90 1.72 3.86
C ASN A 125 -19.72 0.19 3.91
N THR A 126 -20.73 -0.61 3.56
CA THR A 126 -20.70 -2.07 3.74
C THR A 126 -19.99 -2.77 2.59
N ARG A 127 -19.25 -3.84 2.89
CA ARG A 127 -18.57 -4.66 1.87
C ARG A 127 -19.58 -5.40 0.99
N THR A 128 -19.38 -5.31 -0.32
CA THR A 128 -20.14 -6.07 -1.32
C THR A 128 -19.67 -7.53 -1.37
N LYS A 129 -20.39 -8.39 -2.09
CA LYS A 129 -19.99 -9.78 -2.40
C LYS A 129 -18.59 -9.86 -3.03
N LYS A 130 -18.12 -8.78 -3.67
CA LYS A 130 -16.79 -8.67 -4.30
C LYS A 130 -15.69 -8.17 -3.35
N GLY A 131 -16.03 -7.75 -2.13
CA GLY A 131 -15.08 -7.42 -1.06
C GLY A 131 -14.83 -5.92 -0.81
N ASN A 132 -14.96 -5.06 -1.83
CA ASN A 132 -14.88 -3.60 -1.68
C ASN A 132 -16.12 -3.05 -0.99
N THR A 133 -16.04 -1.83 -0.44
CA THR A 133 -17.25 -1.14 0.06
C THR A 133 -18.17 -0.76 -1.11
N LEU A 134 -19.46 -0.63 -0.84
CA LEU A 134 -20.42 -0.24 -1.87
C LEU A 134 -20.12 1.14 -2.45
N ILE A 135 -19.70 2.11 -1.62
CA ILE A 135 -19.29 3.44 -2.08
C ILE A 135 -18.06 3.39 -3.00
N ASP A 136 -17.05 2.54 -2.71
CA ASP A 136 -15.89 2.37 -3.58
C ASP A 136 -16.31 1.87 -4.97
N GLN A 137 -17.28 0.96 -5.05
CA GLN A 137 -17.82 0.48 -6.31
C GLN A 137 -18.53 1.61 -7.08
N LEU A 138 -19.38 2.38 -6.42
CA LEU A 138 -20.08 3.48 -7.08
C LEU A 138 -19.13 4.59 -7.56
N VAL A 139 -18.09 4.91 -6.80
CA VAL A 139 -17.06 5.87 -7.22
C VAL A 139 -16.30 5.33 -8.43
N SER A 140 -15.93 4.04 -8.43
CA SER A 140 -15.36 3.36 -9.61
C SER A 140 -16.28 3.39 -10.83
N ASP A 141 -17.59 3.42 -10.63
CA ASP A 141 -18.59 3.50 -11.70
C ASP A 141 -18.87 4.96 -12.14
N GLY A 142 -18.21 5.95 -11.52
CA GLY A 142 -18.30 7.37 -11.88
C GLY A 142 -19.27 8.21 -11.06
N LEU A 143 -19.65 7.77 -9.84
CA LEU A 143 -20.56 8.52 -8.96
C LEU A 143 -20.05 9.93 -8.65
N ILE A 144 -18.74 10.05 -8.47
CA ILE A 144 -18.00 11.29 -8.21
C ILE A 144 -16.96 11.43 -9.35
N PRO A 145 -16.80 12.61 -9.96
CA PRO A 145 -15.81 12.81 -11.02
C PRO A 145 -14.37 12.65 -10.51
N GLU A 146 -13.47 12.21 -11.39
CA GLU A 146 -12.03 12.29 -11.17
C GLU A 146 -11.57 13.75 -11.39
N ASP A 147 -11.65 14.58 -10.36
CA ASP A 147 -11.26 15.99 -10.39
C ASP A 147 -9.84 16.24 -9.85
N ASN A 148 -9.11 15.17 -9.47
CA ASN A 148 -7.79 15.23 -8.85
C ASN A 148 -7.78 16.03 -7.54
N ASP A 149 -8.86 15.97 -6.76
CA ASP A 149 -8.93 16.52 -5.41
C ASP A 149 -9.34 15.44 -4.39
N TYR A 150 -9.14 15.71 -3.11
CA TYR A 150 -9.53 14.77 -2.06
C TYR A 150 -11.02 14.84 -1.77
N HIS A 151 -11.71 13.74 -2.07
CA HIS A 151 -13.07 13.50 -1.58
C HIS A 151 -13.04 12.44 -0.47
N TYR A 152 -13.73 12.72 0.64
CA TYR A 152 -13.79 11.82 1.78
C TYR A 152 -15.21 11.31 2.00
N PHE A 153 -15.31 10.03 2.37
CA PHE A 153 -16.54 9.42 2.88
C PHE A 153 -16.20 8.50 4.04
N ASN A 154 -16.89 8.67 5.17
CA ASN A 154 -16.65 7.92 6.40
C ASN A 154 -15.17 7.97 6.86
N GLY A 155 -14.54 9.15 6.72
CA GLY A 155 -13.14 9.38 7.07
C GLY A 155 -12.11 8.72 6.14
N LYS A 156 -12.52 8.24 4.96
CA LYS A 156 -11.65 7.56 3.98
C LYS A 156 -11.58 8.35 2.68
N SER A 157 -10.38 8.45 2.11
CA SER A 157 -10.19 9.07 0.79
C SER A 157 -10.79 8.18 -0.30
N LEU A 158 -11.55 8.78 -1.22
CA LEU A 158 -12.19 8.13 -2.35
C LEU A 158 -11.28 8.18 -3.60
N ALA A 159 -11.49 7.24 -4.53
CA ALA A 159 -10.73 7.15 -5.76
C ALA A 159 -11.12 8.26 -6.75
N THR A 160 -10.59 9.46 -6.55
CA THR A 160 -10.95 10.70 -7.27
C THR A 160 -9.77 11.37 -7.97
N PHE A 161 -8.59 10.74 -7.90
CA PHE A 161 -7.41 11.12 -8.67
C PHE A 161 -7.28 10.21 -9.90
N SER A 162 -7.03 10.82 -11.06
CA SER A 162 -6.95 10.09 -12.31
C SER A 162 -5.64 9.31 -12.44
N ASN A 163 -5.78 8.06 -12.87
CA ASN A 163 -4.64 7.19 -13.17
C ASN A 163 -4.02 7.43 -14.55
N GLN A 164 -4.70 8.17 -15.44
CA GLN A 164 -4.24 8.39 -16.82
C GLN A 164 -3.10 9.43 -16.88
N ASP A 165 -3.14 10.42 -16.00
CA ASP A 165 -2.24 11.59 -16.02
C ASP A 165 -1.19 11.57 -14.89
N VAL A 166 -0.94 10.39 -14.31
CA VAL A 166 0.04 10.23 -13.21
C VAL A 166 1.45 10.60 -13.66
N ILE A 167 2.19 11.24 -12.76
CA ILE A 167 3.60 11.57 -12.95
C ILE A 167 4.44 10.36 -12.56
N ARG A 168 5.40 10.01 -13.42
CA ARG A 168 6.27 8.85 -13.29
C ARG A 168 7.71 9.29 -13.44
N GLU A 169 8.48 9.26 -12.37
CA GLU A 169 9.82 9.83 -12.32
C GLU A 169 10.79 8.97 -11.52
N VAL A 170 12.08 9.11 -11.79
CA VAL A 170 13.17 8.49 -11.04
C VAL A 170 14.10 9.56 -10.51
N VAL A 171 14.53 9.39 -9.27
CA VAL A 171 15.55 10.23 -8.63
C VAL A 171 16.56 9.38 -7.89
N TYR A 172 17.73 9.95 -7.61
CA TYR A 172 18.84 9.29 -6.93
C TYR A 172 19.14 10.01 -5.61
N VAL A 173 18.58 9.50 -4.51
CA VAL A 173 18.75 10.09 -3.17
C VAL A 173 20.17 9.83 -2.67
N GLU A 174 20.83 10.88 -2.18
CA GLU A 174 22.17 10.78 -1.60
C GLU A 174 22.09 10.30 -0.15
N SER A 175 22.43 9.05 0.11
CA SER A 175 22.44 8.51 1.46
C SER A 175 23.56 9.11 2.31
N ARG A 176 23.58 8.74 3.60
CA ARG A 176 24.66 9.09 4.53
C ARG A 176 25.60 7.93 4.81
N VAL A 177 25.60 6.90 3.97
CA VAL A 177 26.46 5.72 4.09
C VAL A 177 27.42 5.63 2.91
N ASP A 178 28.55 4.96 3.12
CA ASP A 178 29.58 4.68 2.11
C ASP A 178 29.95 3.20 2.26
N THR A 179 29.05 2.34 1.79
CA THR A 179 29.10 0.90 2.05
C THR A 179 30.22 0.21 1.28
N ASP A 180 30.66 0.79 0.15
CA ASP A 180 31.80 0.30 -0.62
C ASP A 180 33.13 1.05 -0.33
N GLN A 181 33.12 1.97 0.63
CA GLN A 181 34.27 2.69 1.18
C GLN A 181 35.09 3.44 0.11
N LYS A 182 34.42 3.99 -0.90
CA LYS A 182 35.06 4.75 -1.98
C LYS A 182 35.18 6.24 -1.69
N GLY A 183 34.80 6.67 -0.48
CA GLY A 183 34.86 8.07 -0.04
C GLY A 183 33.72 8.93 -0.59
N LEU A 184 32.70 8.32 -1.19
CA LEU A 184 31.51 9.00 -1.70
C LEU A 184 30.26 8.37 -1.09
N SER A 185 29.31 9.20 -0.70
CA SER A 185 28.02 8.73 -0.21
C SER A 185 27.28 7.90 -1.26
N ASP A 186 26.64 6.82 -0.85
CA ASP A 186 25.89 5.96 -1.75
C ASP A 186 24.65 6.67 -2.29
N LEU A 187 24.37 6.48 -3.59
CA LEU A 187 23.13 6.92 -4.22
C LEU A 187 22.10 5.80 -4.24
N VAL A 188 20.87 6.11 -3.81
CA VAL A 188 19.74 5.18 -3.77
C VAL A 188 18.72 5.58 -4.82
N LYS A 189 18.43 4.68 -5.76
CA LYS A 189 17.36 4.88 -6.76
C LYS A 189 15.99 4.81 -6.10
N VAL A 190 15.17 5.82 -6.39
CA VAL A 190 13.77 5.92 -5.99
C VAL A 190 12.90 6.02 -7.24
N SER A 191 12.02 5.03 -7.43
CA SER A 191 10.98 5.04 -8.45
C SER A 191 9.72 5.69 -7.87
N ILE A 192 9.21 6.74 -8.52
CA ILE A 192 8.09 7.55 -8.01
C ILE A 192 6.93 7.49 -9.00
N ILE A 193 5.73 7.18 -8.49
CA ILE A 193 4.46 7.38 -9.19
C ILE A 193 3.59 8.26 -8.31
N ARG A 194 3.14 9.40 -8.82
CA ARG A 194 2.27 10.30 -8.03
C ARG A 194 1.14 10.90 -8.88
N PRO A 195 -0.03 11.14 -8.27
CA PRO A 195 -1.10 11.84 -8.96
C PRO A 195 -0.73 13.32 -9.14
N ARG A 196 -1.40 13.99 -10.07
CA ARG A 196 -1.38 15.45 -10.13
C ARG A 196 -2.29 16.00 -9.04
N PHE A 197 -1.81 17.02 -8.33
CA PHE A 197 -2.56 17.70 -7.29
C PHE A 197 -2.03 19.12 -7.14
N ASP A 198 -2.92 20.11 -7.02
CA ASP A 198 -2.54 21.50 -6.71
C ASP A 198 -2.35 21.66 -5.20
N GLY A 199 -1.27 21.06 -4.71
CA GLY A 199 -0.97 21.01 -3.30
C GLY A 199 0.09 19.97 -2.98
N LYS A 200 0.15 19.58 -1.70
CA LYS A 200 1.11 18.60 -1.22
C LYS A 200 0.44 17.29 -0.83
N ILE A 201 1.03 16.18 -1.24
CA ILE A 201 0.49 14.84 -1.00
C ILE A 201 1.40 14.02 -0.07
N PRO A 202 0.84 13.07 0.70
CA PRO A 202 1.61 12.07 1.44
C PRO A 202 2.19 11.01 0.51
N ALA A 203 3.16 10.26 1.02
CA ALA A 203 3.82 9.16 0.30
C ALA A 203 3.60 7.81 0.99
N ILE A 204 3.42 6.77 0.19
CA ILE A 204 3.50 5.37 0.59
C ILE A 204 4.79 4.82 0.01
N MET A 205 5.72 4.46 0.89
CA MET A 205 7.05 4.01 0.54
C MET A 205 7.18 2.50 0.75
N THR A 206 7.56 1.79 -0.30
CA THR A 206 7.96 0.38 -0.24
C THR A 206 9.47 0.29 -0.38
N ALA A 207 10.15 0.00 0.74
CA ALA A 207 11.58 -0.29 0.77
C ALA A 207 11.82 -1.75 0.36
N SER A 208 12.27 -1.99 -0.88
CA SER A 208 12.35 -3.33 -1.45
C SER A 208 13.70 -3.58 -2.14
N PRO A 209 14.57 -4.40 -1.52
CA PRO A 209 15.80 -4.88 -2.17
C PRO A 209 15.55 -5.68 -3.45
N TYR A 210 14.34 -6.23 -3.61
CA TYR A 210 13.93 -7.05 -4.77
C TYR A 210 13.46 -6.22 -5.97
N HIS A 211 13.17 -4.93 -5.78
CA HIS A 211 12.37 -4.14 -6.73
C HIS A 211 12.97 -4.10 -8.15
N GLN A 212 14.30 -4.03 -8.24
CA GLN A 212 15.01 -3.93 -9.52
C GLN A 212 15.42 -5.30 -10.11
N GLY A 213 14.91 -6.40 -9.53
CA GLY A 213 15.19 -7.77 -9.93
C GLY A 213 16.01 -8.53 -8.89
N THR A 214 16.00 -9.86 -9.00
CA THR A 214 16.75 -10.79 -8.16
C THR A 214 17.75 -11.60 -9.00
N ASN A 215 18.79 -12.13 -8.35
CA ASN A 215 19.81 -12.97 -8.97
C ASN A 215 19.73 -14.41 -8.47
N ASP A 216 18.66 -15.11 -8.86
CA ASP A 216 18.35 -16.47 -8.38
C ASP A 216 19.52 -17.44 -8.59
N LYS A 217 20.22 -17.35 -9.73
CA LYS A 217 21.37 -18.22 -10.04
C LYS A 217 22.52 -18.07 -9.06
N ALA A 218 22.81 -16.85 -8.61
CA ALA A 218 23.88 -16.62 -7.65
C ALA A 218 23.45 -17.04 -6.24
N SER A 219 22.20 -16.74 -5.87
CA SER A 219 21.58 -17.20 -4.62
C SER A 219 21.62 -18.73 -4.50
N ASP A 220 21.18 -19.46 -5.54
CA ASP A 220 21.16 -20.93 -5.57
C ASP A 220 22.56 -21.52 -5.40
N LYS A 221 23.57 -20.87 -5.97
CA LYS A 221 24.98 -21.30 -5.85
C LYS A 221 25.53 -21.07 -4.43
N ALA A 222 25.01 -20.08 -3.72
CA ALA A 222 25.41 -19.74 -2.36
C ALA A 222 24.70 -20.57 -1.28
N LEU A 223 23.75 -21.46 -1.65
CA LEU A 223 23.06 -22.32 -0.69
C LEU A 223 24.03 -23.29 0.01
N TYR A 224 23.89 -23.39 1.33
CA TYR A 224 24.60 -24.36 2.13
C TYR A 224 24.04 -25.77 1.95
N LYS A 225 24.95 -26.76 1.92
CA LYS A 225 24.56 -28.16 2.07
C LYS A 225 24.14 -28.41 3.51
N MET A 226 22.91 -28.87 3.70
CA MET A 226 22.36 -29.12 5.02
C MET A 226 22.77 -30.47 5.60
N GLU A 227 23.33 -31.38 4.78
CA GLU A 227 23.90 -32.62 5.25
C GLU A 227 25.26 -32.37 5.93
N GLY A 228 25.36 -32.77 7.20
CA GLY A 228 26.61 -32.67 7.95
C GLY A 228 26.46 -33.12 9.39
N GLU A 229 27.59 -33.20 10.09
CA GLU A 229 27.62 -33.49 11.52
C GLU A 229 27.39 -32.22 12.35
N LEU A 230 26.59 -32.35 13.42
CA LEU A 230 26.39 -31.26 14.35
C LEU A 230 27.65 -31.04 15.20
N LYS A 231 28.28 -29.88 15.07
CA LYS A 231 29.47 -29.53 15.86
C LYS A 231 29.11 -29.29 17.33
N VAL A 232 29.87 -29.92 18.23
CA VAL A 232 29.77 -29.71 19.68
C VAL A 232 30.38 -28.35 20.03
N LYS A 233 29.61 -27.50 20.71
CA LYS A 233 30.07 -26.19 21.22
C LYS A 233 30.61 -26.35 22.63
N LEU A 234 31.82 -25.86 22.88
CA LEU A 234 32.36 -25.79 24.25
C LEU A 234 31.62 -24.71 25.06
N PRO A 235 31.43 -24.89 26.38
CA PRO A 235 30.83 -23.88 27.23
C PRO A 235 31.61 -22.56 27.17
N HIS A 236 30.94 -21.48 26.79
CA HIS A 236 31.46 -20.12 26.80
C HIS A 236 30.30 -19.13 26.91
N LYS A 237 30.63 -17.86 27.18
CA LYS A 237 29.68 -16.75 27.13
C LYS A 237 29.86 -16.01 25.82
N ILE A 238 28.76 -15.70 25.14
CA ILE A 238 28.77 -14.82 23.97
C ILE A 238 28.81 -13.38 24.48
N GLU A 239 29.82 -12.63 24.07
CA GLU A 239 29.91 -11.19 24.30
C GLU A 239 29.55 -10.46 23.01
N LEU A 240 28.75 -9.40 23.13
CA LEU A 240 28.28 -8.61 22.00
C LEU A 240 28.68 -7.15 22.22
N GLU A 241 29.05 -6.48 21.14
CA GLU A 241 29.31 -5.05 21.12
C GLU A 241 28.12 -4.32 20.47
N LYS A 242 27.91 -3.07 20.89
CA LYS A 242 26.91 -2.23 20.21
C LYS A 242 27.49 -1.80 18.86
N PRO A 243 26.78 -2.07 17.74
CA PRO A 243 27.26 -1.64 16.44
C PRO A 243 27.33 -0.10 16.39
N GLN A 244 28.38 0.42 15.75
CA GLN A 244 28.52 1.84 15.45
C GLN A 244 28.16 2.09 13.98
N LEU A 245 27.29 3.06 13.72
CA LEU A 245 26.97 3.51 12.37
C LEU A 245 27.78 4.76 12.03
N ASN A 246 28.70 4.63 11.08
CA ASN A 246 29.51 5.75 10.61
C ASN A 246 28.79 6.46 9.47
N LEU A 247 28.42 7.72 9.70
CA LEU A 247 27.74 8.53 8.71
C LEU A 247 28.72 9.42 7.96
N VAL A 248 28.63 9.43 6.63
CA VAL A 248 29.36 10.35 5.77
C VAL A 248 28.57 11.64 5.55
N GLN A 249 29.28 12.70 5.17
CA GLN A 249 28.69 13.99 4.84
C GLN A 249 28.48 14.12 3.33
N PRO A 250 27.37 14.74 2.89
CA PRO A 250 27.16 15.11 1.50
C PRO A 250 28.34 15.92 0.94
N GLN A 251 28.75 15.61 -0.30
CA GLN A 251 29.90 16.26 -0.95
C GLN A 251 29.51 16.99 -2.24
N GLY A 252 30.25 18.05 -2.58
CA GLY A 252 30.07 18.78 -3.85
C GLY A 252 28.87 19.74 -3.90
N GLN A 253 28.79 20.48 -5.00
CA GLN A 253 27.70 21.41 -5.32
C GLN A 253 26.88 20.84 -6.48
N ALA A 254 25.59 21.19 -6.53
CA ALA A 254 24.69 20.81 -7.60
C ALA A 254 23.75 21.96 -7.94
N GLU A 255 23.42 22.10 -9.22
CA GLU A 255 22.40 23.03 -9.70
C GLU A 255 21.00 22.52 -9.32
N LEU A 256 20.18 23.37 -8.72
CA LEU A 256 18.80 23.02 -8.41
C LEU A 256 17.93 23.14 -9.66
N ILE A 257 17.27 22.06 -10.05
CA ILE A 257 16.30 22.03 -11.14
C ILE A 257 14.90 21.65 -10.62
N ALA A 258 13.87 21.96 -11.42
CA ALA A 258 12.48 21.79 -11.02
C ALA A 258 11.97 20.35 -11.18
N GLU A 259 12.42 19.63 -12.22
CA GLU A 259 11.86 18.34 -12.59
C GLU A 259 12.94 17.26 -12.65
N ALA A 260 12.58 16.02 -12.35
CA ALA A 260 13.43 14.87 -12.61
C ALA A 260 13.61 14.65 -14.12
N GLU A 261 14.77 14.12 -14.52
CA GLU A 261 15.12 13.96 -15.93
C GLU A 261 15.03 12.50 -16.42
N GLU A 262 14.83 11.55 -15.51
CA GLU A 262 14.54 10.15 -15.84
C GLU A 262 13.06 9.85 -15.63
N LYS A 263 12.38 9.42 -16.70
CA LYS A 263 10.99 8.99 -16.67
C LYS A 263 10.90 7.52 -16.31
N LEU A 264 10.16 7.20 -15.25
CA LEU A 264 9.86 5.81 -14.90
C LEU A 264 8.92 5.20 -15.95
N THR A 265 9.33 4.11 -16.58
CA THR A 265 8.55 3.41 -17.61
C THR A 265 7.64 2.35 -16.99
N HIS A 266 8.23 1.24 -16.56
CA HIS A 266 7.54 0.10 -15.98
C HIS A 266 8.04 -0.17 -14.57
N ILE A 267 7.12 -0.65 -13.73
CA ILE A 267 7.47 -1.26 -12.46
C ILE A 267 7.30 -2.76 -12.63
N ASN A 268 8.33 -3.54 -12.28
CA ASN A 268 8.31 -5.00 -12.42
C ASN A 268 7.30 -5.66 -11.47
N SER A 269 7.09 -5.06 -10.29
CA SER A 269 6.12 -5.52 -9.30
C SER A 269 5.65 -4.33 -8.45
N SER A 270 4.34 -4.08 -8.45
CA SER A 270 3.69 -3.12 -7.57
C SER A 270 3.01 -3.83 -6.40
N TYR A 271 2.95 -3.16 -5.26
CA TYR A 271 2.16 -3.65 -4.13
C TYR A 271 0.72 -3.16 -4.29
N THR A 272 -0.25 -4.07 -4.37
CA THR A 272 -1.64 -3.73 -4.72
C THR A 272 -2.29 -2.75 -3.74
N LEU A 273 -1.86 -2.75 -2.47
CA LEU A 273 -2.29 -1.74 -1.50
C LEU A 273 -1.82 -0.33 -1.89
N ASN A 274 -0.59 -0.19 -2.39
CA ASN A 274 -0.10 1.09 -2.88
C ASN A 274 -0.89 1.54 -4.11
N ASP A 275 -1.19 0.61 -5.03
CA ASP A 275 -2.00 0.90 -6.21
C ASP A 275 -3.44 1.32 -5.85
N TYR A 276 -3.99 0.80 -4.74
CA TYR A 276 -5.27 1.23 -4.18
C TYR A 276 -5.24 2.69 -3.69
N PHE A 277 -4.13 3.11 -3.10
CA PHE A 277 -3.97 4.46 -2.54
C PHE A 277 -3.59 5.52 -3.58
N LEU A 278 -2.99 5.14 -4.70
CA LEU A 278 -2.63 6.07 -5.77
C LEU A 278 -3.80 6.93 -6.28
N PRO A 279 -4.95 6.34 -6.71
CA PRO A 279 -6.12 7.13 -7.12
C PRO A 279 -6.83 7.82 -5.95
N ARG A 280 -6.36 7.62 -4.71
CA ARG A 280 -6.87 8.24 -3.48
C ARG A 280 -5.97 9.36 -2.97
N GLY A 281 -5.03 9.83 -3.81
CA GLY A 281 -4.21 11.00 -3.53
C GLY A 281 -2.92 10.70 -2.77
N PHE A 282 -2.32 9.53 -2.94
CA PHE A 282 -1.04 9.18 -2.30
C PHE A 282 0.03 8.93 -3.36
N ALA A 283 1.24 9.44 -3.15
CA ALA A 283 2.38 9.08 -3.99
C ALA A 283 2.89 7.68 -3.63
N ASN A 284 3.18 6.86 -4.65
CA ASN A 284 3.80 5.56 -4.48
C ASN A 284 5.29 5.65 -4.77
N LEU A 285 6.10 5.26 -3.78
CA LEU A 285 7.55 5.22 -3.87
C LEU A 285 8.02 3.79 -3.74
N TYR A 286 8.85 3.34 -4.67
CA TYR A 286 9.57 2.08 -4.57
C TYR A 286 11.06 2.38 -4.49
N VAL A 287 11.65 2.03 -3.36
CA VAL A 287 13.05 2.36 -3.05
C VAL A 287 13.86 1.08 -3.13
N SER A 288 14.92 1.13 -3.93
CA SER A 288 15.73 -0.07 -4.23
C SER A 288 16.72 -0.35 -3.10
N GLY A 289 17.37 0.68 -2.55
CA GLY A 289 18.38 0.57 -1.47
C GLY A 289 19.81 0.39 -1.99
N VAL A 290 20.80 0.42 -1.10
CA VAL A 290 22.21 0.19 -1.44
C VAL A 290 22.44 -1.21 -2.04
N GLY A 291 23.43 -1.34 -2.92
CA GLY A 291 23.77 -2.63 -3.54
C GLY A 291 22.75 -3.14 -4.56
N THR A 292 21.69 -2.39 -4.84
CA THR A 292 20.71 -2.73 -5.88
C THR A 292 20.99 -2.06 -7.21
N LYS A 293 20.44 -2.62 -8.29
CA LYS A 293 20.57 -2.08 -9.65
C LYS A 293 20.21 -0.59 -9.70
N ASP A 294 21.03 0.16 -10.44
CA ASP A 294 21.00 1.62 -10.56
C ASP A 294 21.18 2.39 -9.22
N SER A 295 21.45 1.71 -8.11
CA SER A 295 21.98 2.32 -6.88
C SER A 295 23.48 2.03 -6.77
N THR A 296 24.17 2.68 -5.86
CA THR A 296 25.59 2.40 -5.56
C THR A 296 25.75 1.57 -4.29
N GLY A 297 26.99 1.26 -3.92
CA GLY A 297 27.29 0.56 -2.68
C GLY A 297 27.14 -0.95 -2.75
N PHE A 298 27.26 -1.60 -1.59
CA PHE A 298 27.09 -3.03 -1.37
C PHE A 298 25.75 -3.35 -0.71
N MET A 299 25.33 -4.61 -0.85
CA MET A 299 24.15 -5.13 -0.17
C MET A 299 24.54 -5.59 1.23
N THR A 300 24.36 -4.71 2.21
CA THR A 300 24.78 -4.94 3.61
C THR A 300 23.79 -5.75 4.44
N ASN A 301 22.68 -6.18 3.82
CA ASN A 301 21.61 -7.01 4.37
C ASN A 301 21.25 -6.80 5.85
N GLY A 302 20.19 -6.03 6.08
CA GLY A 302 19.54 -5.94 7.39
C GLY A 302 20.26 -5.08 8.42
N ASP A 303 21.49 -4.67 8.17
CA ASP A 303 22.24 -3.77 9.03
C ASP A 303 21.70 -2.33 9.01
N TYR A 304 22.21 -1.50 9.91
CA TYR A 304 21.77 -0.10 9.99
C TYR A 304 22.28 0.78 8.85
N GLN A 305 23.25 0.35 8.04
CA GLN A 305 23.62 1.09 6.83
C GLN A 305 22.52 0.99 5.77
N GLN A 306 21.96 -0.20 5.58
CA GLN A 306 20.82 -0.42 4.70
C GLN A 306 19.61 0.38 5.18
N ILE A 307 19.32 0.37 6.49
CA ILE A 307 18.23 1.16 7.07
C ILE A 307 18.46 2.67 6.87
N GLU A 308 19.66 3.17 7.10
CA GLU A 308 19.97 4.60 6.92
C GLU A 308 19.78 5.03 5.46
N ALA A 309 20.17 4.19 4.49
CA ALA A 309 19.97 4.44 3.07
C ALA A 309 18.48 4.63 2.71
N TYR A 310 17.59 3.80 3.26
CA TYR A 310 16.14 3.98 3.10
C TYR A 310 15.62 5.19 3.86
N LYS A 311 16.12 5.43 5.08
CA LYS A 311 15.74 6.58 5.91
C LYS A 311 16.03 7.91 5.20
N ASN A 312 17.13 8.00 4.46
CA ASN A 312 17.48 9.23 3.76
C ASN A 312 16.51 9.60 2.62
N VAL A 313 15.70 8.66 2.13
CA VAL A 313 14.57 8.97 1.22
C VAL A 313 13.47 9.73 1.95
N ILE A 314 13.16 9.35 3.19
CA ILE A 314 12.21 10.06 4.05
C ILE A 314 12.75 11.46 4.40
N ASP A 315 14.06 11.55 4.67
CA ASP A 315 14.72 12.85 4.84
C ASP A 315 14.63 13.72 3.57
N TRP A 316 14.76 13.14 2.37
CA TRP A 316 14.62 13.89 1.11
C TRP A 316 13.19 14.42 0.91
N LEU A 317 12.18 13.58 1.17
CA LEU A 317 10.76 13.98 1.16
C LEU A 317 10.45 15.13 2.12
N ASN A 318 11.27 15.29 3.16
CA ASN A 318 11.17 16.35 4.15
C ASN A 318 12.22 17.47 3.98
N GLY A 319 12.95 17.51 2.87
CA GLY A 319 13.92 18.56 2.56
C GLY A 319 15.20 18.54 3.41
N ARG A 320 15.50 17.43 4.09
CA ARG A 320 16.70 17.22 4.93
C ARG A 320 17.82 16.45 4.22
N CYS A 321 17.55 15.95 3.01
CA CYS A 321 18.50 15.19 2.21
C CYS A 321 18.46 15.64 0.73
N ARG A 322 19.55 15.44 -0.01
CA ARG A 322 19.66 15.76 -1.44
C ARG A 322 19.22 14.56 -2.28
N ALA A 323 18.65 14.84 -3.45
CA ALA A 323 18.50 13.84 -4.51
C ALA A 323 18.91 14.45 -5.84
N PHE A 324 19.49 13.64 -6.70
CA PHE A 324 19.98 14.03 -8.01
C PHE A 324 19.13 13.44 -9.13
N THR A 325 19.21 14.04 -10.30
CA THR A 325 18.52 13.53 -11.50
C THR A 325 19.25 12.37 -12.16
N ASP A 326 20.56 12.24 -11.89
CA ASP A 326 21.41 11.17 -12.40
C ASP A 326 22.64 10.96 -11.49
N HIS A 327 23.46 9.97 -11.83
CA HIS A 327 24.67 9.61 -11.08
C HIS A 327 25.82 10.65 -11.17
N THR A 328 25.72 11.68 -12.03
CA THR A 328 26.77 12.71 -12.16
C THR A 328 26.78 13.68 -10.98
N ARG A 329 25.69 13.71 -10.19
CA ARG A 329 25.46 14.60 -9.04
C ARG A 329 25.51 16.10 -9.39
N GLN A 330 25.40 16.46 -10.67
CA GLN A 330 25.50 17.86 -11.09
C GLN A 330 24.17 18.61 -10.93
N ARG A 331 23.04 17.91 -10.98
CA ARG A 331 21.69 18.51 -10.91
C ARG A 331 20.87 17.86 -9.80
N GLN A 332 20.37 18.69 -8.89
CA GLN A 332 19.60 18.32 -7.73
C GLN A 332 18.11 18.61 -7.96
N VAL A 333 17.24 17.74 -7.44
CA VAL A 333 15.78 17.92 -7.41
C VAL A 333 15.25 17.84 -5.97
N LYS A 334 14.19 18.58 -5.67
CA LYS A 334 13.51 18.59 -4.37
C LYS A 334 12.17 17.85 -4.46
N ALA A 335 11.72 17.29 -3.33
CA ALA A 335 10.37 16.75 -3.18
C ALA A 335 9.37 17.85 -2.77
N ASP A 336 9.27 18.92 -3.56
CA ASP A 336 8.39 20.07 -3.26
C ASP A 336 6.90 19.74 -3.28
N TRP A 337 6.51 18.73 -4.06
CA TRP A 337 5.18 18.12 -4.09
C TRP A 337 4.81 17.34 -2.81
N SER A 338 5.77 17.00 -1.96
CA SER A 338 5.51 16.19 -0.76
C SER A 338 5.09 17.05 0.44
N ASN A 339 4.17 16.52 1.24
CA ASN A 339 3.86 17.06 2.57
C ASN A 339 4.78 16.53 3.68
N GLY A 340 5.73 15.65 3.35
CA GLY A 340 6.69 15.05 4.27
C GLY A 340 6.15 13.86 5.09
N LYS A 341 4.85 13.55 4.99
CA LYS A 341 4.20 12.45 5.71
C LYS A 341 4.33 11.15 4.92
N VAL A 342 4.93 10.14 5.53
CA VAL A 342 5.26 8.86 4.91
C VAL A 342 4.64 7.71 5.71
N ALA A 343 4.00 6.80 4.99
CA ALA A 343 3.69 5.46 5.47
C ALA A 343 4.59 4.45 4.76
N THR A 344 5.08 3.42 5.45
CA THR A 344 5.73 2.30 4.75
C THR A 344 4.83 1.08 4.64
N THR A 345 4.96 0.34 3.55
CA THR A 345 4.18 -0.88 3.27
C THR A 345 5.06 -1.98 2.70
N GLY A 346 4.61 -3.21 2.92
CA GLY A 346 5.09 -4.38 2.17
C GLY A 346 5.30 -5.61 3.03
N LEU A 347 5.56 -6.71 2.33
CA LEU A 347 5.65 -8.05 2.88
C LEU A 347 7.09 -8.57 2.93
N SER A 348 7.42 -9.40 3.93
CA SER A 348 8.74 -10.04 4.07
C SER A 348 9.85 -8.98 4.27
N TYR A 349 10.92 -8.98 3.47
CA TYR A 349 12.02 -8.01 3.56
C TYR A 349 11.50 -6.56 3.57
N LEU A 350 10.42 -6.26 2.85
CA LEU A 350 9.80 -4.92 2.84
C LEU A 350 9.23 -4.54 4.22
N GLY A 351 8.58 -5.50 4.88
CA GLY A 351 8.13 -5.37 6.26
C GLY A 351 9.28 -5.32 7.25
N THR A 352 10.37 -6.05 7.00
CA THR A 352 11.63 -5.98 7.77
C THR A 352 12.24 -4.58 7.73
N MET A 353 12.31 -3.97 6.54
CA MET A 353 12.79 -2.59 6.39
C MET A 353 11.86 -1.60 7.09
N SER A 354 10.55 -1.82 7.06
CA SER A 354 9.59 -1.01 7.82
C SER A 354 9.86 -1.07 9.32
N ASN A 355 10.09 -2.27 9.88
CA ASN A 355 10.48 -2.43 11.29
C ASN A 355 11.77 -1.68 11.61
N GLY A 356 12.82 -1.85 10.79
CA GLY A 356 14.10 -1.18 11.00
C GLY A 356 14.01 0.35 10.89
N LEU A 357 13.25 0.87 9.93
CA LEU A 357 13.02 2.31 9.79
C LEU A 357 12.32 2.89 11.02
N ALA A 358 11.32 2.20 11.56
CA ALA A 358 10.61 2.66 12.75
C ALA A 358 11.53 2.78 13.99
N THR A 359 12.57 1.94 14.11
CA THR A 359 13.51 2.05 15.25
C THR A 359 14.41 3.28 15.17
N THR A 360 14.53 3.92 14.00
CA THR A 360 15.33 5.14 13.83
C THR A 360 14.66 6.40 14.40
N GLY A 361 13.33 6.38 14.56
CA GLY A 361 12.56 7.56 14.96
C GLY A 361 12.63 8.71 13.95
N VAL A 362 12.83 8.44 12.66
CA VAL A 362 12.93 9.49 11.63
C VAL A 362 11.65 10.32 11.51
N ASP A 363 11.80 11.65 11.57
CA ASP A 363 10.70 12.59 11.41
C ASP A 363 10.04 12.45 10.02
N GLY A 364 8.71 12.35 10.00
CA GLY A 364 7.92 12.20 8.78
C GLY A 364 7.50 10.75 8.49
N LEU A 365 8.12 9.75 9.13
CA LEU A 365 7.58 8.38 9.15
C LEU A 365 6.45 8.30 10.18
N GLU A 366 5.20 8.33 9.71
CA GLU A 366 4.04 8.42 10.59
C GLU A 366 3.49 7.06 10.99
N VAL A 367 3.57 6.08 10.07
CA VAL A 367 3.02 4.74 10.27
C VAL A 367 3.78 3.72 9.45
N ILE A 368 3.91 2.51 9.99
CA ILE A 368 4.40 1.35 9.26
C ILE A 368 3.29 0.30 9.13
N ILE A 369 3.19 -0.32 7.95
CA ILE A 369 2.36 -1.49 7.68
C ILE A 369 3.34 -2.62 7.34
N ALA A 370 3.89 -3.23 8.39
CA ALA A 370 4.89 -4.30 8.28
C ALA A 370 4.20 -5.66 8.23
N GLU A 371 4.20 -6.30 7.06
CA GLU A 371 3.57 -7.60 6.84
C GLU A 371 4.61 -8.71 6.78
N ALA A 372 4.45 -9.77 7.58
CA ALA A 372 5.42 -10.88 7.68
C ALA A 372 6.90 -10.41 7.78
N GLY A 373 7.13 -9.26 8.43
CA GLY A 373 8.45 -8.66 8.54
C GLY A 373 9.30 -9.34 9.60
N ILE A 374 10.60 -9.44 9.33
CA ILE A 374 11.60 -9.90 10.30
C ILE A 374 11.85 -8.76 11.28
N SER A 375 11.88 -9.05 12.58
CA SER A 375 12.24 -8.09 13.63
C SER A 375 13.64 -8.32 14.19
N SER A 376 14.20 -9.51 13.97
CA SER A 376 15.54 -9.92 14.34
C SER A 376 16.01 -10.96 13.32
N TRP A 377 17.04 -10.60 12.55
CA TRP A 377 17.57 -11.48 11.50
C TRP A 377 18.12 -12.80 12.03
N TYR A 378 18.64 -12.80 13.26
CA TYR A 378 19.03 -14.04 13.93
C TYR A 378 17.87 -15.03 13.93
N ASN A 379 16.66 -14.59 14.28
CA ASN A 379 15.49 -15.48 14.38
C ASN A 379 14.96 -15.98 13.03
N TYR A 380 15.40 -15.37 11.92
CA TYR A 380 15.01 -15.82 10.59
C TYR A 380 15.85 -17.02 10.11
N TYR A 381 17.14 -17.04 10.45
CA TYR A 381 18.08 -18.10 10.02
C TYR A 381 18.56 -19.01 11.17
N ARG A 382 18.22 -18.69 12.42
CA ARG A 382 18.69 -19.38 13.63
C ARG A 382 17.59 -19.46 14.69
N GLU A 383 17.68 -20.48 15.53
CA GLU A 383 16.85 -20.60 16.71
C GLU A 383 17.64 -21.23 17.87
N ASN A 384 17.62 -20.60 19.05
CA ASN A 384 18.18 -21.15 20.29
C ASN A 384 19.63 -21.70 20.16
N GLY A 385 20.46 -21.02 19.39
CA GLY A 385 21.85 -21.43 19.16
C GLY A 385 22.06 -22.44 18.03
N LEU A 386 21.04 -22.74 17.22
CA LEU A 386 21.08 -23.70 16.12
C LEU A 386 20.83 -23.02 14.76
N VAL A 387 21.32 -23.64 13.69
CA VAL A 387 20.92 -23.29 12.32
C VAL A 387 19.53 -23.82 12.07
N THR A 388 18.60 -22.93 11.77
CA THR A 388 17.21 -23.26 11.43
C THR A 388 16.85 -22.48 10.18
N SER A 389 16.86 -23.16 9.03
CA SER A 389 16.53 -22.53 7.76
C SER A 389 15.05 -22.07 7.74
N PRO A 390 14.71 -21.03 6.96
CA PRO A 390 13.32 -20.64 6.75
C PRO A 390 12.49 -21.80 6.18
N GLY A 391 11.22 -21.87 6.54
CA GLY A 391 10.32 -22.92 6.09
C GLY A 391 10.23 -22.99 4.55
N GLY A 392 10.65 -24.10 3.96
CA GLY A 392 10.69 -24.30 2.51
C GLY A 392 12.01 -23.94 1.83
N TYR A 393 12.99 -23.38 2.55
CA TYR A 393 14.26 -22.89 2.01
C TYR A 393 15.49 -23.47 2.74
N PRO A 394 15.68 -24.80 2.75
CA PRO A 394 16.85 -25.42 3.38
C PRO A 394 18.15 -24.95 2.71
N GLY A 395 19.15 -24.60 3.52
CA GLY A 395 20.45 -24.12 3.03
C GLY A 395 20.54 -22.62 2.80
N GLU A 396 19.44 -21.87 2.91
CA GLU A 396 19.46 -20.41 2.82
C GLU A 396 20.08 -19.77 4.07
N ASP A 397 20.91 -18.76 3.85
CA ASP A 397 21.47 -17.85 4.86
C ASP A 397 21.75 -16.45 4.26
N PHE A 398 22.34 -15.55 5.05
CA PHE A 398 22.57 -14.14 4.70
C PHE A 398 23.34 -13.90 3.40
N ASP A 399 24.33 -14.73 3.11
CA ASP A 399 25.14 -14.70 1.89
C ASP A 399 24.31 -15.05 0.65
N SER A 400 23.49 -16.10 0.73
CA SER A 400 22.56 -16.42 -0.37
C SER A 400 21.54 -15.31 -0.61
N LEU A 401 21.02 -14.69 0.46
CA LEU A 401 20.13 -13.54 0.34
C LEU A 401 20.85 -12.30 -0.21
N ALA A 402 22.13 -12.09 0.14
CA ALA A 402 22.95 -10.99 -0.38
C ALA A 402 23.13 -11.15 -1.89
N GLU A 403 23.52 -12.33 -2.34
CA GLU A 403 23.61 -12.66 -3.77
C GLU A 403 22.26 -12.48 -4.48
N LEU A 404 21.17 -12.93 -3.86
CA LEU A 404 19.82 -12.77 -4.43
C LEU A 404 19.46 -11.30 -4.68
N THR A 405 19.82 -10.42 -3.74
CA THR A 405 19.39 -9.02 -3.72
C THR A 405 20.44 -8.03 -4.20
N TYR A 406 21.68 -8.46 -4.45
CA TYR A 406 22.73 -7.64 -5.07
C TYR A 406 22.51 -7.48 -6.57
N SER A 407 21.42 -6.79 -6.91
CA SER A 407 20.95 -6.65 -8.29
C SER A 407 21.84 -5.76 -9.16
N ARG A 408 22.83 -5.05 -8.60
CA ARG A 408 23.88 -4.40 -9.40
C ARG A 408 24.57 -5.35 -10.37
N ASN A 409 24.75 -6.61 -9.96
CA ASN A 409 25.33 -7.65 -10.81
C ASN A 409 24.45 -8.07 -11.99
N LEU A 410 23.17 -7.67 -12.03
CA LEU A 410 22.32 -7.89 -13.20
C LEU A 410 22.66 -6.94 -14.36
N LEU A 411 23.40 -5.85 -14.09
CA LEU A 411 23.95 -4.97 -15.10
C LEU A 411 25.38 -5.40 -15.44
N ALA A 412 25.60 -5.87 -16.68
CA ALA A 412 26.90 -6.39 -17.10
C ALA A 412 28.06 -5.40 -16.87
N GLY A 413 27.83 -4.10 -17.10
CA GLY A 413 28.85 -3.07 -16.85
C GLY A 413 29.20 -2.91 -15.38
N ASP A 414 28.22 -3.01 -14.48
CA ASP A 414 28.43 -2.94 -13.04
C ASP A 414 29.06 -4.22 -12.50
N TYR A 415 28.64 -5.38 -13.02
CA TYR A 415 29.28 -6.67 -12.74
C TYR A 415 30.79 -6.61 -13.03
N ILE A 416 31.18 -6.17 -14.22
CA ILE A 416 32.60 -6.09 -14.62
C ILE A 416 33.41 -5.18 -13.68
N ARG A 417 32.83 -4.09 -13.19
CA ARG A 417 33.53 -3.11 -12.34
C ARG A 417 33.52 -3.45 -10.86
N GLY A 418 32.47 -4.13 -10.38
CA GLY A 418 32.15 -4.22 -8.96
C GLY A 418 32.08 -5.63 -8.39
N ASN A 419 31.98 -6.67 -9.24
CA ASN A 419 31.75 -8.02 -8.75
C ASN A 419 32.90 -8.54 -7.87
N GLU A 420 34.16 -8.30 -8.24
CA GLU A 420 35.31 -8.75 -7.44
C GLU A 420 35.27 -8.19 -6.01
N ALA A 421 34.99 -6.89 -5.88
CA ALA A 421 34.90 -6.24 -4.58
C ALA A 421 33.67 -6.73 -3.78
N HIS A 422 32.56 -7.02 -4.46
CA HIS A 422 31.37 -7.62 -3.83
C HIS A 422 31.65 -9.03 -3.30
N GLN A 423 32.30 -9.90 -4.08
CA GLN A 423 32.67 -11.25 -3.63
C GLN A 423 33.60 -11.19 -2.42
N ALA A 424 34.58 -10.27 -2.44
CA ALA A 424 35.47 -10.04 -1.30
C ALA A 424 34.75 -9.50 -0.06
N ASP A 425 33.58 -8.86 -0.21
CA ASP A 425 32.76 -8.39 0.90
C ASP A 425 31.95 -9.52 1.54
N LEU A 426 31.43 -10.46 0.73
CA LEU A 426 30.71 -11.65 1.21
C LEU A 426 31.60 -12.61 2.03
N GLU A 427 32.91 -12.59 1.82
CA GLU A 427 33.87 -13.46 2.52
C GLU A 427 34.33 -12.91 3.87
N LYS A 428 33.98 -11.67 4.23
CA LYS A 428 34.32 -11.05 5.53
C LYS A 428 33.41 -11.54 6.64
#